data_AF-A0A2Z3HYE6-F1
#
_entry.id   AF-A0A2Z3HYE6-F1
#
_cell.length_a   1.000
_cell.length_b   1.000
_cell.length_c   1.000
_cell.angle_alpha   90.00
_cell.angle_beta   90.00
_cell.angle_gamma   90.00
#
_symmetry.space_group_name_H-M   'P 1'
#
loop_
_entity.id
_entity.type
_entity.pdbx_description
1 polymer ?
#
loop_
_entity_poly.entity_id
_entity_poly.type
_entity_poly.pdbx_seq_one_letter_code
_entity_poly.pdbx_strand_id
1 'polypeptide(L)' 'MNYEQLAKSILAKSLNIPENDIKSTHTINDLKDIDSVEFATLVAAIEKYTKTPIPVEDLLTIDTVHQIAKILEKNT' A
#
# COMPACT_ATOMS: atom_id res chain seq x y z
N MET A 1 2.65 -14.49 8.31
CA MET A 1 2.53 -14.02 6.90
C MET A 1 3.47 -12.83 6.73
N ASN A 2 4.16 -12.64 5.61
CA ASN A 2 5.03 -11.48 5.42
C ASN A 2 4.25 -10.31 4.80
N TYR A 3 3.54 -9.56 5.64
CA TYR A 3 2.70 -8.44 5.20
C TYR A 3 3.51 -7.29 4.59
N GLU A 4 4.79 -7.13 4.97
CA GLU A 4 5.66 -6.15 4.31
C GLU A 4 5.96 -6.52 2.87
N GLN A 5 6.27 -7.80 2.58
CA GLN A 5 6.42 -8.23 1.20
C GLN A 5 5.11 -8.08 0.42
N LEU A 6 3.97 -8.41 1.04
CA LEU A 6 2.67 -8.23 0.39
C LEU A 6 2.40 -6.76 0.05
N ALA A 7 2.68 -5.84 0.98
CA ALA A 7 2.57 -4.41 0.77
C ALA A 7 3.45 -3.95 -0.40
N LYS A 8 4.71 -4.42 -0.46
CA LYS A 8 5.62 -4.13 -1.57
C LYS A 8 5.11 -4.67 -2.90
N SER A 9 4.61 -5.90 -2.95
CA SER A 9 4.04 -6.47 -4.18
C SER A 9 2.80 -5.71 -4.66
N ILE A 10 1.95 -5.21 -3.75
CA ILE A 10 0.80 -4.37 -4.11
C ILE A 10 1.28 -3.04 -4.68
N LEU A 11 2.17 -2.35 -3.97
CA LEU A 11 2.74 -1.07 -4.43
C LEU A 11 3.47 -1.19 -5.76
N ALA A 12 4.27 -2.25 -5.95
CA ALA A 12 4.98 -2.53 -7.19
C ALA A 12 4.02 -2.62 -8.38
N LYS A 13 2.89 -3.32 -8.21
CA LYS A 13 1.85 -3.44 -9.24
C LYS A 13 1.09 -2.14 -9.46
N SER A 14 0.70 -1.45 -8.39
CA SER A 14 -0.10 -0.22 -8.48
C SER A 14 0.67 0.97 -9.04
N LEU A 15 1.96 1.08 -8.71
CA LEU A 15 2.82 2.19 -9.13
C LEU A 15 3.67 1.87 -10.37
N ASN A 16 3.64 0.62 -10.82
CA ASN A 16 4.49 0.11 -11.90
C ASN A 16 5.99 0.30 -11.61
N ILE A 17 6.41 -0.05 -10.39
CA ILE A 17 7.78 0.06 -9.89
C ILE A 17 8.29 -1.34 -9.54
N PRO A 18 9.57 -1.67 -9.79
CA PRO A 18 10.14 -2.96 -9.38
C PRO A 18 10.07 -3.14 -7.85
N GLU A 19 9.60 -4.30 -7.40
CA GLU A 19 9.47 -4.61 -5.95
C GLU A 19 10.81 -4.47 -5.19
N ASN A 20 11.92 -4.78 -5.85
CA ASN A 20 13.27 -4.69 -5.28
C ASN A 20 13.70 -3.25 -4.97
N ASP A 21 13.08 -2.25 -5.60
CA ASP A 21 13.39 -0.84 -5.35
C ASP A 21 12.57 -0.27 -4.18
N ILE A 22 11.61 -1.05 -3.67
CA ILE A 22 10.70 -0.64 -2.59
C ILE A 22 11.26 -1.06 -1.22
N LYS A 23 11.79 -0.08 -0.48
CA LYS A 23 12.19 -0.27 0.92
C LYS A 23 11.00 -0.05 1.84
N SER A 24 10.96 -0.80 2.95
CA SER A 24 9.84 -0.71 3.92
C SER A 24 9.72 0.68 4.57
N THR A 25 10.81 1.45 4.57
CA THR A 25 10.89 2.81 5.12
C THR A 25 10.57 3.91 4.11
N HIS A 26 10.43 3.58 2.82
CA HIS A 26 10.03 4.60 1.84
C HIS A 26 8.60 5.03 2.10
N THR A 27 8.39 6.34 2.04
CA THR A 27 7.04 6.88 1.85
C THR A 27 6.57 6.56 0.43
N ILE A 28 5.26 6.62 0.20
CA ILE A 28 4.72 6.38 -1.14
C ILE A 28 5.21 7.48 -2.08
N ASN A 29 5.30 8.72 -1.60
CA ASN A 29 5.82 9.86 -2.35
C ASN A 29 7.32 9.74 -2.67
N ASP A 30 8.11 9.05 -1.83
CA ASP A 30 9.52 8.76 -2.17
C ASP A 30 9.64 7.82 -3.37
N LEU A 31 8.65 6.94 -3.57
CA LEU A 31 8.63 5.97 -4.67
C LEU A 31 8.13 6.63 -5.96
N LYS A 32 7.05 7.41 -5.85
CA LYS A 32 6.42 8.13 -6.94
C LYS A 32 5.49 9.19 -6.37
N ASP A 33 5.54 10.38 -6.93
CA ASP A 33 4.53 11.40 -6.66
C ASP A 33 3.19 10.87 -7.21
N ILE A 34 2.30 10.47 -6.30
CA ILE A 34 1.03 9.82 -6.61
C ILE A 34 -0.09 10.84 -6.62
N ASP A 35 -0.86 10.85 -7.70
CA ASP A 35 -2.09 11.64 -7.74
C ASP A 35 -3.25 10.94 -7.01
N SER A 36 -4.37 11.65 -6.90
CA SER A 36 -5.57 11.13 -6.22
C SER A 36 -6.19 9.91 -6.90
N VAL A 37 -5.97 9.72 -8.20
CA VAL A 37 -6.48 8.57 -8.98
C VAL A 37 -5.60 7.34 -8.74
N GLU A 38 -4.29 7.53 -8.72
CA GLU A 38 -3.32 6.48 -8.39
C GLU A 38 -3.48 6.01 -6.94
N PHE A 39 -3.69 6.95 -6.01
CA PHE A 39 -4.00 6.62 -4.62
C PHE A 39 -5.31 5.81 -4.51
N ALA A 40 -6.38 6.22 -5.19
CA ALA A 40 -7.64 5.47 -5.20
C ALA A 40 -7.46 4.05 -5.77
N THR A 41 -6.62 3.90 -6.79
CA THR A 41 -6.29 2.60 -7.40
C THR A 41 -5.52 1.71 -6.44
N LEU A 42 -4.58 2.28 -5.66
CA LEU A 42 -3.87 1.57 -4.60
C LEU A 42 -4.84 1.08 -3.51
N VAL A 43 -5.73 1.94 -3.03
CA VAL A 43 -6.72 1.60 -2.01
C VAL A 43 -7.62 0.45 -2.49
N ALA A 44 -8.16 0.56 -3.70
CA ALA A 44 -8.98 -0.50 -4.29
C ALA A 44 -8.22 -1.83 -4.43
N ALA A 45 -6.92 -1.79 -4.72
CA ALA A 45 -6.09 -2.98 -4.76
C ALA A 45 -5.95 -3.62 -3.37
N ILE A 46 -5.69 -2.82 -2.33
CA ILE A 46 -5.59 -3.32 -0.95
C ILE A 46 -6.93 -3.92 -0.49
N GLU A 47 -8.05 -3.25 -0.71
CA GLU A 47 -9.40 -3.75 -0.38
C GLU A 47 -9.74 -5.05 -1.10
N LYS A 48 -9.32 -5.18 -2.37
CA LYS A 48 -9.49 -6.42 -3.12
C LYS A 48 -8.70 -7.58 -2.52
N TYR A 49 -7.52 -7.31 -1.93
CA TYR A 49 -6.71 -8.31 -1.26
C TYR A 49 -7.27 -8.69 0.12
N THR A 50 -7.67 -7.71 0.94
CA THR A 50 -8.23 -7.94 2.27
C THR A 50 -9.68 -8.44 2.22
N LYS A 51 -10.37 -8.28 1.08
CA LYS A 51 -11.80 -8.52 0.90
C LYS A 51 -12.66 -7.72 1.88
N THR A 52 -12.10 -6.66 2.45
CA THR A 52 -12.74 -5.76 3.40
C THR A 52 -12.48 -4.32 2.97
N PRO A 53 -13.49 -3.45 3.07
CA PRO A 53 -13.28 -2.03 2.84
C PRO A 53 -12.35 -1.46 3.94
N ILE A 54 -11.42 -0.59 3.54
CA ILE A 54 -10.48 -0.01 4.50
C ILE A 54 -11.15 1.20 5.17
N PRO A 55 -11.13 1.30 6.51
CA PRO A 55 -11.65 2.47 7.21
C PRO A 55 -10.94 3.75 6.75
N VAL A 56 -11.69 4.84 6.59
CA VAL A 56 -11.13 6.15 6.17
C VAL A 56 -10.01 6.61 7.10
N GLU A 57 -10.12 6.31 8.40
CA GLU A 57 -9.09 6.59 9.40
C GLU A 57 -7.76 5.93 9.07
N ASP A 58 -7.80 4.66 8.66
CA ASP A 58 -6.59 3.91 8.28
C ASP A 58 -6.03 4.47 6.95
N LEU A 59 -6.88 4.87 5.99
CA LEU A 59 -6.46 5.50 4.73
C LEU A 59 -5.68 6.80 4.93
N LEU A 60 -6.11 7.64 5.88
CA LEU A 60 -5.43 8.91 6.19
C LEU A 60 -4.04 8.70 6.80
N THR A 61 -3.76 7.49 7.30
CA THR A 61 -2.45 7.13 7.86
C THR A 61 -1.53 6.44 6.85
N ILE A 62 -1.99 6.22 5.61
CA ILE A 62 -1.17 5.59 4.56
C ILE A 62 -0.15 6.61 4.05
N ASP A 63 1.08 6.51 4.56
CA ASP A 63 2.23 7.28 4.08
C ASP A 63 3.40 6.37 3.70
N THR A 64 3.61 5.28 4.43
CA THR A 64 4.74 4.35 4.24
C THR A 64 4.30 2.94 3.87
N VAL A 65 5.21 2.19 3.23
CA VAL A 65 5.05 0.75 2.95
C VAL A 65 4.73 -0.04 4.23
N HIS A 66 5.36 0.33 5.35
CA HIS A 66 5.13 -0.28 6.65
C HIS A 66 3.71 -0.05 7.19
N GLN A 67 3.11 1.13 6.96
CA GLN A 67 1.73 1.39 7.33
C GLN A 67 0.74 0.57 6.50
N ILE A 68 1.00 0.41 5.20
CA ILE A 68 0.20 -0.49 4.35
C ILE A 68 0.28 -1.94 4.87
N ALA A 69 1.48 -2.40 5.26
CA ALA A 69 1.66 -3.72 5.85
C ALA A 69 0.84 -3.90 7.14
N LYS A 70 0.79 -2.88 8.00
CA LYS A 70 -0.04 -2.90 9.22
C LYS A 70 -1.53 -2.94 8.92
N ILE A 71 -2.00 -2.22 7.90
CA ILE A 71 -3.40 -2.24 7.48
C ILE A 71 -3.77 -3.62 6.95
N LEU A 72 -2.89 -4.23 6.15
CA LEU A 72 -3.07 -5.61 5.67
C LEU A 72 -3.14 -6.59 6.85
N GLU A 73 -2.23 -6.48 7.82
CA GLU A 73 -2.21 -7.32 9.03
C GLU A 73 -3.50 -7.17 9.86
N LYS A 74 -4.00 -5.95 10.04
CA LYS A 74 -5.22 -5.66 10.82
C LYS A 74 -6.50 -6.21 10.17
N ASN A 75 -6.51 -6.37 8.84
CA ASN A 75 -7.70 -6.69 8.05
C ASN A 75 -7.70 -8.11 7.43
N THR A 76 -6.70 -8.94 7.72
CA THR A 76 -6.60 -10.34 7.24
C THR A 76 -6.82 -11.32 8.39
#